data_AF-A0A7X1XIL2-F1
#
_entry.id   AF-A0A7X1XIL2-F1
#
_cell.length_a   1.000
_cell.length_b   1.000
_cell.length_c   1.000
_cell.angle_alpha   90.00
_cell.angle_beta   90.00
_cell.angle_gamma   90.00
#
_symmetry.space_group_name_H-M   'P 1'
#
loop_
_entity.id
_entity.type
_entity.pdbx_description
1 polymer ?
#
loop_
_entity_poly.entity_id
_entity_poly.type
_entity_poly.pdbx_seq_one_letter_code
_entity_poly.pdbx_strand_id
1 'polypeptide(L)'
;MKQFTMCVVLGVAMLCGVSTSACAEDSLKAIKERGLIRVANTQSSPPWSYLGEDNNAAGYDVAIAKEVARRLGVPKVEFVADSFKNFVEGLKTDKWLFAFKGVADF
;
A
#
# COMPACT_ATOMS: atom_id res chain seq x y z
N MET A 1 -56.00 -13.21 21.41
CA MET A 1 -55.22 -12.68 20.27
C MET A 1 -54.20 -11.66 20.79
N LYS A 2 -53.02 -12.10 21.25
CA LYS A 2 -51.96 -11.19 21.78
C LYS A 2 -50.55 -11.82 21.75
N GLN A 3 -50.37 -12.95 21.07
CA GLN A 3 -49.14 -13.77 21.11
C GLN A 3 -48.32 -13.68 19.81
N PHE A 4 -48.71 -12.84 18.84
CA PHE A 4 -48.11 -12.86 17.49
C PHE A 4 -47.10 -11.73 17.21
N THR A 5 -46.85 -10.84 18.18
CA THR A 5 -46.01 -9.63 17.97
C THR A 5 -44.56 -9.82 18.43
N MET A 6 -44.23 -10.94 19.09
CA MET A 6 -42.93 -11.12 19.76
C MET A 6 -41.98 -12.10 19.05
N CYS A 7 -41.97 -12.14 17.72
CA CYS A 7 -40.96 -12.91 16.95
C CYS A 7 -40.21 -12.09 15.89
N VAL A 8 -40.53 -10.81 15.69
CA VAL A 8 -39.92 -10.01 14.62
C VAL A 8 -38.66 -9.24 15.07
N VAL A 9 -38.36 -9.19 16.37
CA VAL A 9 -37.27 -8.34 16.91
C VAL A 9 -35.92 -9.07 17.05
N LEU A 10 -35.85 -10.40 16.85
CA LEU A 10 -34.61 -11.17 17.05
C LEU A 10 -33.85 -11.55 15.77
N GLY A 11 -34.29 -11.10 14.58
CA GLY A 11 -33.68 -11.45 13.30
C GLY A 11 -32.66 -10.45 12.74
N VAL A 12 -32.56 -9.24 13.30
CA VAL A 12 -31.77 -8.12 12.74
C VAL A 12 -30.61 -7.76 13.68
N ALA A 13 -29.82 -8.75 14.06
CA ALA A 13 -28.62 -8.52 14.90
C ALA A 13 -27.34 -9.16 14.33
N MET A 14 -27.37 -9.72 13.12
CA MET A 14 -26.26 -10.49 12.56
C MET A 14 -25.65 -9.94 11.25
N LEU A 15 -25.88 -8.67 10.91
CA LEU A 15 -25.38 -8.09 9.65
C LEU A 15 -24.33 -6.98 9.78
N CYS A 16 -23.88 -6.63 10.99
CA CYS A 16 -22.92 -5.53 11.19
C CYS A 16 -21.51 -5.99 11.59
N GLY A 17 -21.14 -7.25 11.32
CA GLY A 17 -19.90 -7.84 11.84
C GLY A 17 -18.69 -7.88 10.89
N VAL A 18 -18.83 -7.57 9.60
CA VAL A 18 -17.75 -7.80 8.63
C VAL A 18 -17.68 -6.67 7.61
N SER A 19 -16.99 -5.57 7.94
CA SER A 19 -16.76 -4.50 6.95
C SER A 19 -15.34 -3.94 6.92
N THR A 20 -14.43 -4.41 7.77
CA THR A 20 -13.04 -3.90 7.78
C THR A 20 -12.10 -4.69 6.88
N SER A 21 -12.44 -5.92 6.46
CA SER A 21 -11.59 -6.74 5.57
C SER A 21 -11.71 -6.39 4.09
N ALA A 22 -12.84 -5.80 3.66
CA ALA A 22 -13.14 -5.57 2.25
C ALA A 22 -12.18 -4.56 1.57
N CYS A 23 -11.78 -3.50 2.26
CA CYS A 23 -10.93 -2.45 1.67
C CYS A 23 -9.48 -2.91 1.42
N ALA A 24 -8.94 -3.79 2.26
CA ALA A 24 -7.56 -4.28 2.14
C ALA A 24 -7.44 -5.32 1.01
N GLU A 25 -8.41 -6.23 0.90
CA GLU A 25 -8.48 -7.18 -0.22
C GLU A 25 -8.62 -6.47 -1.57
N ASP A 26 -9.45 -5.43 -1.64
CA ASP A 26 -9.64 -4.65 -2.86
C ASP A 26 -8.36 -3.93 -3.30
N SER A 27 -7.61 -3.37 -2.34
CA SER A 27 -6.35 -2.67 -2.64
C SER A 27 -5.29 -3.62 -3.23
N LEU A 28 -5.04 -4.76 -2.60
CA LEU A 28 -4.06 -5.73 -3.09
C LEU A 28 -4.48 -6.35 -4.43
N LYS A 29 -5.77 -6.64 -4.59
CA LYS A 29 -6.34 -7.12 -5.85
C LYS A 29 -6.12 -6.09 -6.97
N ALA A 30 -6.48 -4.83 -6.74
CA ALA A 30 -6.29 -3.75 -7.70
C ALA A 30 -4.82 -3.55 -8.10
N ILE A 31 -3.87 -3.77 -7.18
CA ILE A 31 -2.43 -3.70 -7.48
C ILE A 31 -1.98 -4.88 -8.34
N LYS A 32 -2.43 -6.10 -8.01
CA LYS A 32 -2.12 -7.30 -8.79
C LYS A 32 -2.69 -7.19 -10.20
N GLU A 33 -3.92 -6.70 -10.35
CA GLU A 33 -4.57 -6.45 -11.63
C GLU A 33 -3.84 -5.36 -12.44
N ARG A 34 -3.38 -4.28 -11.80
CA ARG A 34 -2.54 -3.26 -12.46
C ARG A 34 -1.18 -3.78 -12.89
N GLY A 35 -0.66 -4.81 -12.23
CA GLY A 35 0.67 -5.36 -12.48
C GLY A 35 1.81 -4.40 -12.15
N LEU A 36 1.55 -3.34 -11.38
CA LEU A 36 2.50 -2.27 -11.09
C LEU A 36 2.37 -1.76 -9.65
N ILE A 37 3.49 -1.71 -8.94
CA ILE A 37 3.63 -0.98 -7.68
C ILE A 37 4.44 0.29 -7.92
N ARG A 38 3.89 1.45 -7.57
CA ARG A 38 4.63 2.72 -7.51
C ARG A 38 5.16 2.92 -6.09
N VAL A 39 6.43 3.27 -5.97
CA VAL A 39 7.13 3.48 -4.69
C VAL A 39 7.78 4.86 -4.71
N ALA A 40 7.45 5.71 -3.75
CA ALA A 40 8.15 6.98 -3.58
C ALA A 40 9.45 6.82 -2.79
N ASN A 41 10.50 7.49 -3.26
CA ASN A 41 11.74 7.66 -2.51
C ASN A 41 12.41 8.98 -2.93
N THR A 42 13.46 9.38 -2.21
CA THR A 42 14.18 10.63 -2.49
C THR A 42 15.25 10.46 -3.56
N GLN A 43 15.75 9.23 -3.76
CA GLN A 43 16.88 8.91 -4.63
C GLN A 43 18.15 9.73 -4.34
N SER A 44 18.28 10.23 -3.11
CA SER A 44 19.37 11.11 -2.69
C SER A 44 19.95 10.72 -1.32
N SER A 45 19.64 9.51 -0.83
CA SER A 45 19.98 9.03 0.50
C SER A 45 20.68 7.66 0.44
N PRO A 46 21.95 7.59 0.00
CA PRO A 46 22.75 6.37 0.15
C PRO A 46 22.90 5.98 1.64
N PRO A 47 22.94 4.67 1.97
CA PRO A 47 22.82 3.50 1.10
C PRO A 47 21.37 3.06 0.83
N TRP A 48 20.38 3.83 1.28
CA TRP A 48 18.96 3.46 1.30
C TRP A 48 18.28 3.59 -0.05
N SER A 49 18.28 4.78 -0.64
CA SER A 49 17.78 5.03 -1.99
C SER A 49 18.60 6.12 -2.68
N TYR A 50 19.14 5.81 -3.86
CA TYR A 50 19.97 6.73 -4.64
C TYR A 50 19.87 6.43 -6.13
N LEU A 51 20.30 7.36 -6.98
CA LEU A 51 20.52 7.08 -8.40
C LEU A 51 21.86 6.36 -8.57
N GLY A 52 21.82 5.17 -9.18
CA GLY A 52 23.02 4.41 -9.57
C GLY A 52 23.71 5.00 -10.81
N GLU A 53 24.81 4.39 -11.22
CA GLU A 53 25.60 4.79 -12.40
C GLU A 53 24.80 4.71 -13.71
N ASP A 54 23.79 3.84 -13.75
CA ASP A 54 22.86 3.65 -14.86
C ASP A 54 21.68 4.64 -14.83
N ASN A 55 21.70 5.62 -13.91
CA ASN A 55 20.59 6.55 -13.62
C ASN A 55 19.30 5.85 -13.17
N ASN A 56 19.35 4.62 -12.67
CA ASN A 56 18.20 3.94 -12.07
C ASN A 56 18.23 4.03 -10.54
N ALA A 57 17.05 3.94 -9.92
CA ALA A 57 16.95 3.83 -8.47
C ALA A 57 17.69 2.56 -7.98
N ALA A 58 18.57 2.74 -7.01
CA ALA A 58 19.36 1.71 -6.34
C ALA A 58 19.37 1.93 -4.81
N GLY A 59 19.86 0.92 -4.07
CA GLY A 59 19.95 0.95 -2.61
C GLY A 59 19.07 -0.07 -1.89
N TYR A 60 19.15 -0.08 -0.57
CA TYR A 60 18.44 -1.05 0.29
C TYR A 60 16.91 -0.97 0.13
N ASP A 61 16.34 0.23 0.17
CA ASP A 61 14.88 0.43 0.06
C ASP A 61 14.36 -0.05 -1.31
N VAL A 62 15.16 0.14 -2.36
CA VAL A 62 14.88 -0.34 -3.71
C VAL A 62 14.88 -1.86 -3.77
N ALA A 63 15.87 -2.51 -3.14
CA ALA A 63 15.96 -3.96 -3.08
C ALA A 63 14.76 -4.56 -2.32
N ILE A 64 14.39 -3.96 -1.19
CA ILE A 64 13.22 -4.38 -0.40
C ILE A 64 11.93 -4.22 -1.21
N ALA A 65 11.72 -3.07 -1.87
CA ALA A 65 10.53 -2.85 -2.69
C ALA A 65 10.39 -3.90 -3.81
N LYS A 66 11.49 -4.23 -4.49
CA LYS A 66 11.52 -5.27 -5.53
C LYS A 66 11.19 -6.65 -4.96
N GLU A 67 11.75 -7.01 -3.81
CA GLU A 67 11.48 -8.29 -3.15
C GLU A 67 10.02 -8.40 -2.67
N VAL A 68 9.45 -7.33 -2.14
CA VAL A 68 8.03 -7.25 -1.78
C VAL A 68 7.15 -7.48 -3.01
N ALA A 69 7.40 -6.74 -4.10
CA ALA A 69 6.63 -6.91 -5.34
C ALA A 69 6.72 -8.34 -5.89
N ARG A 70 7.91 -8.95 -5.87
CA ARG A 70 8.13 -10.34 -6.26
C ARG A 70 7.29 -11.30 -5.42
N ARG A 71 7.26 -11.15 -4.09
CA ARG A 71 6.44 -11.98 -3.18
C ARG A 71 4.95 -11.76 -3.37
N LEU A 72 4.54 -10.56 -3.75
CA LEU A 72 3.16 -10.23 -4.08
C LEU A 72 2.74 -10.67 -5.49
N GLY A 73 3.67 -11.17 -6.31
CA GLY A 73 3.39 -11.58 -7.69
C GLY A 73 3.13 -10.40 -8.64
N VAL A 74 3.64 -9.21 -8.31
CA VAL A 74 3.50 -8.00 -9.13
C VAL A 74 4.76 -7.83 -9.99
N PRO A 75 4.65 -7.79 -11.32
CA PRO A 75 5.80 -7.88 -12.21
C PRO A 75 6.64 -6.60 -12.29
N LYS A 76 6.06 -5.42 -11.99
CA LYS A 76 6.73 -4.14 -12.16
C LYS A 76 6.73 -3.31 -10.88
N VAL A 77 7.89 -2.72 -10.59
CA VAL A 77 8.05 -1.66 -9.59
C VAL A 77 8.53 -0.40 -10.29
N GLU A 78 7.86 0.71 -10.05
CA GLU A 78 8.26 2.03 -10.53
C GLU A 78 8.64 2.89 -9.33
N PHE A 79 9.86 3.42 -9.36
CA PHE A 79 10.35 4.33 -8.33
C PHE A 79 10.09 5.77 -8.76
N VAL A 80 9.41 6.51 -7.89
CA VAL A 80 9.01 7.89 -8.12
C VAL A 80 9.82 8.78 -7.20
N ALA A 81 10.68 9.61 -7.78
CA ALA A 81 11.43 10.63 -7.05
C ALA A 81 10.47 11.67 -6.48
N ASP A 82 10.44 11.84 -5.16
CA ASP A 82 9.69 12.93 -4.54
C ASP A 82 10.33 13.35 -3.20
N SER A 83 9.88 14.46 -2.65
CA SER A 83 10.30 14.95 -1.34
C SER A 83 9.47 14.33 -0.21
N PHE A 84 10.10 14.07 0.94
CA PHE A 84 9.46 13.44 2.10
C PHE A 84 8.15 14.13 2.52
N LYS A 85 8.09 15.47 2.43
CA LYS A 85 6.89 16.25 2.77
C LYS A 85 5.65 15.84 1.96
N ASN A 86 5.84 15.29 0.77
CA ASN A 86 4.76 14.89 -0.14
C ASN A 86 4.32 13.43 0.08
N PHE A 87 5.08 12.62 0.82
CA PHE A 87 4.86 11.16 0.95
C PHE A 87 3.49 10.81 1.49
N VAL A 88 3.06 11.49 2.55
CA VAL A 88 1.75 11.26 3.17
C VAL A 88 0.62 11.61 2.21
N GLU A 89 0.74 12.72 1.49
CA GLU A 89 -0.28 13.14 0.55
C GLU A 89 -0.38 12.20 -0.66
N GLY A 90 0.75 11.73 -1.18
CA GLY A 90 0.71 10.75 -2.27
C GLY A 90 0.21 9.37 -1.86
N LEU A 91 0.29 9.00 -0.56
CA LEU A 91 -0.41 7.81 -0.06
C LEU A 91 -1.92 8.03 -0.01
N LYS A 92 -2.38 9.21 0.42
CA LYS A 92 -3.82 9.55 0.48
C LYS A 92 -4.48 9.64 -0.90
N THR A 93 -3.70 9.99 -1.91
CA THR A 93 -4.17 10.19 -3.29
C THR A 93 -3.85 9.01 -4.22
N ASP A 94 -3.45 7.86 -3.66
CA ASP A 94 -3.05 6.64 -4.40
C ASP A 94 -1.95 6.87 -5.46
N LYS A 95 -1.14 7.92 -5.29
CA LYS A 95 0.00 8.23 -6.17
C LYS A 95 1.08 7.16 -6.06
N TRP A 96 1.29 6.60 -4.88
CA TRP A 96 2.15 5.43 -4.65
C TRP A 96 1.58 4.56 -3.55
N LEU A 97 2.04 3.30 -3.52
CA LEU A 97 1.65 2.33 -2.51
C LEU A 97 2.55 2.39 -1.28
N PHE A 98 3.85 2.58 -1.51
CA PHE A 98 4.86 2.64 -0.46
C PHE A 98 5.69 3.90 -0.63
N ALA A 99 6.22 4.42 0.48
CA ALA A 99 7.17 5.51 0.47
C ALA A 99 8.30 5.21 1.46
N PHE A 100 9.55 5.32 1.01
CA PHE A 100 10.73 5.10 1.83
C PHE A 100 11.50 6.41 2.03
N LYS A 101 11.75 6.79 3.29
CA LYS A 101 12.55 7.99 3.64
C LYS A 101 14.06 7.71 3.61
N GLY A 102 14.50 6.48 3.86
CA GLY A 102 15.87 6.19 4.30
C GLY A 102 16.15 6.85 5.66
N VAL A 103 16.41 6.07 6.71
CA VAL A 103 16.72 6.62 8.03
C VAL A 103 18.24 6.74 8.14
N ALA A 104 18.76 7.96 8.02
CA ALA A 104 20.19 8.25 8.16
C ALA A 104 20.58 8.73 9.58
N ASP A 105 19.60 8.86 10.48
CA ASP A 105 19.83 9.37 11.83
C ASP A 105 20.05 8.20 12.79
N PHE A 106 21.32 7.83 13.00
CA PHE A 106 21.79 7.05 14.15
C PHE A 106 22.65 7.95 15.03
#